data_AF-A0A1Q3CD69-F1
#
_entry.id   AF-A0A1Q3CD69-F1
#
_cell.length_a   1.000
_cell.length_b   1.000
_cell.length_c   1.000
_cell.angle_alpha   90.00
_cell.angle_beta   90.00
_cell.angle_gamma   90.00
#
_symmetry.space_group_name_H-M   'P 1'
#
loop_
_entity.id
_entity.type
_entity.pdbx_description
1 polymer ?
#
loop_
_entity_poly.entity_id
_entity_poly.type
_entity_poly.pdbx_seq_one_letter_code
_entity_poly.pdbx_strand_id
1 'polypeptide(L)'
;MEDDNEVCSSSLSYNDLQNEYNELIDVLDDLNKEYQLLKRIAKDGAKENDELKKYILDIKKDEGLVKNNFALEKENSELKIEIGALKKTFSKFSESSNKMDKLLGMQHCIFDKVGLGFDEMNKVQHFNKLLDRKKKNVVNCNFCEKFGHSSYNCWFKRTSAKVNWIWVPNGTFSTNVKGLKTFWVPKR
;
A
#
# COMPACT_ATOMS: atom_id res chain seq x y z
N MET A 1 -91.57 38.32 -50.37
CA MET A 1 -90.32 38.72 -51.05
C MET A 1 -89.89 39.97 -50.32
N GLU A 2 -88.92 39.81 -49.40
CA GLU A 2 -87.49 40.10 -49.65
C GLU A 2 -87.36 41.59 -49.96
N ASP A 3 -86.62 42.37 -49.19
CA ASP A 3 -85.29 42.13 -48.64
C ASP A 3 -85.09 43.17 -47.52
N ASP A 4 -84.11 42.97 -46.64
CA ASP A 4 -83.41 44.00 -45.85
C ASP A 4 -82.63 43.28 -44.74
N ASN A 5 -81.72 42.40 -45.15
CA ASN A 5 -80.66 41.91 -44.27
C ASN A 5 -79.45 42.84 -44.43
N GLU A 6 -79.57 44.06 -43.89
CA GLU A 6 -78.45 45.01 -43.79
C GLU A 6 -77.47 44.49 -42.73
N VAL A 7 -76.58 43.60 -43.18
CA VAL A 7 -75.48 43.08 -42.38
C VAL A 7 -74.51 44.25 -42.15
N CYS A 8 -74.61 44.87 -40.97
CA CYS A 8 -73.61 45.79 -40.45
C CYS A 8 -72.31 45.02 -40.19
N SER A 9 -71.55 44.79 -41.26
CA SER A 9 -70.17 44.35 -41.18
C SER A 9 -69.36 45.59 -40.82
N SER A 10 -69.13 45.82 -39.53
CA SER A 10 -68.15 46.80 -39.07
C SER A 10 -66.79 46.39 -39.65
N SER A 11 -66.43 46.94 -40.80
CA SER A 11 -65.11 46.75 -41.40
C SER A 11 -64.09 47.41 -40.48
N LEU A 12 -63.15 46.60 -39.96
CA LEU A 12 -62.03 47.11 -39.19
C LEU A 12 -61.34 48.23 -39.98
N SER A 13 -61.08 49.36 -39.33
CA SER A 13 -60.30 50.43 -39.95
C SER A 13 -58.87 49.96 -40.19
N TYR A 14 -58.20 50.50 -41.21
CA TYR A 14 -56.80 50.21 -41.49
C TYR A 14 -55.89 50.43 -40.26
N ASN A 15 -56.20 51.46 -39.46
CA ASN A 15 -55.46 51.76 -38.23
C ASN A 15 -55.67 50.70 -37.13
N ASP A 16 -56.87 50.12 -37.04
CA ASP A 16 -57.16 49.06 -36.06
C ASP A 16 -56.38 47.79 -36.41
N LEU A 17 -56.35 47.43 -37.70
CA LEU A 17 -55.59 46.28 -38.20
C LEU A 17 -54.07 46.46 -38.00
N GLN A 18 -53.57 47.68 -38.19
CA GLN A 18 -52.16 48.01 -37.99
C GLN A 18 -51.75 47.90 -36.51
N ASN A 19 -52.64 48.28 -35.59
CA ASN A 19 -52.40 48.14 -34.15
C ASN A 19 -52.37 46.66 -33.73
N GLU A 20 -53.35 45.86 -34.16
CA GLU A 20 -53.37 44.41 -33.91
C GLU A 20 -52.10 43.71 -34.46
N TYR A 21 -51.63 44.12 -35.64
CA TYR A 21 -50.38 43.60 -36.21
C TYR A 21 -49.16 43.91 -35.35
N ASN A 22 -49.06 45.14 -34.83
CA ASN A 22 -47.94 45.54 -33.96
C ASN A 22 -47.96 44.78 -32.63
N GLU A 23 -49.14 44.62 -32.01
CA GLU A 23 -49.31 43.81 -30.80
C GLU A 23 -48.90 42.34 -31.03
N LEU A 24 -49.21 41.78 -32.20
CA LEU A 24 -48.80 40.42 -32.57
C LEU A 24 -47.27 40.30 -32.70
N ILE A 25 -46.59 41.33 -33.23
CA ILE A 25 -45.13 41.36 -33.29
C ILE A 25 -44.53 41.37 -31.88
N ASP A 26 -45.05 42.20 -30.98
CA ASP A 26 -44.56 42.28 -29.60
C ASP A 26 -44.68 40.91 -28.89
N VAL A 27 -45.82 40.24 -29.05
CA VAL A 27 -46.05 38.88 -28.53
C VAL A 27 -45.08 37.87 -29.16
N LEU A 28 -44.81 37.96 -30.46
CA LEU A 28 -43.88 37.09 -31.15
C LEU A 28 -42.45 37.27 -30.64
N ASP A 29 -42.02 38.51 -30.42
CA ASP A 29 -40.70 38.84 -29.89
C ASP A 29 -40.52 38.34 -28.45
N ASP A 30 -41.55 38.48 -27.61
CA ASP A 30 -41.53 37.94 -26.25
C ASP A 30 -41.48 36.41 -26.24
N LEU A 31 -42.29 35.75 -27.07
CA LEU A 31 -42.26 34.29 -27.22
C LEU A 31 -40.88 33.79 -27.69
N ASN A 32 -40.24 34.52 -28.61
CA ASN A 32 -38.90 34.19 -29.08
C ASN A 32 -37.85 34.32 -27.94
N LYS A 33 -37.96 35.34 -27.08
CA LYS A 33 -37.09 35.47 -25.89
C LYS A 33 -37.27 34.28 -24.95
N GLU A 34 -38.51 33.89 -24.65
CA GLU A 34 -38.80 32.71 -23.82
C GLU A 34 -38.25 31.43 -24.41
N TYR A 35 -38.42 31.22 -25.72
CA TYR A 35 -37.86 30.07 -26.42
C TYR A 35 -36.33 29.99 -26.27
N GLN A 36 -35.62 31.11 -26.40
CA GLN A 36 -34.17 31.13 -26.22
C GLN A 36 -33.75 30.82 -24.77
N LEU A 37 -34.51 31.28 -23.78
CA LEU A 37 -34.28 30.93 -22.38
C LEU A 37 -34.47 29.42 -22.15
N LEU A 38 -35.58 28.87 -22.62
CA LEU A 38 -35.89 27.44 -22.50
C LEU A 38 -34.81 26.57 -23.17
N LYS A 39 -34.33 27.00 -24.34
CA LYS A 39 -33.23 26.34 -25.06
C LYS A 39 -31.92 26.35 -24.27
N ARG A 40 -31.62 27.42 -23.52
CA ARG A 40 -30.43 27.47 -22.64
C ARG A 40 -30.60 26.53 -21.45
N ILE A 41 -31.75 26.59 -20.78
CA ILE A 41 -32.07 25.70 -19.65
C ILE A 41 -31.96 24.23 -20.06
N ALA A 42 -32.49 23.86 -21.23
CA ALA A 42 -32.39 22.49 -21.74
C ALA A 42 -30.93 22.07 -21.99
N LYS A 43 -30.08 22.98 -22.49
CA LYS A 43 -28.64 22.71 -22.69
C LYS A 43 -27.90 22.56 -21.37
N ASP A 44 -28.19 23.40 -20.39
CA ASP A 44 -27.51 23.34 -19.09
C ASP A 44 -27.96 22.11 -18.28
N GLY A 45 -29.26 21.79 -18.30
CA GLY A 45 -29.78 20.55 -17.72
C GLY A 45 -29.19 19.29 -18.37
N ALA A 46 -28.86 19.32 -19.67
CA ALA A 46 -28.15 18.22 -20.32
C ALA A 46 -26.73 18.05 -19.79
N LYS A 47 -26.00 19.14 -19.53
CA LYS A 47 -24.65 19.10 -18.95
C LYS A 47 -24.68 18.58 -17.51
N GLU A 48 -25.59 19.10 -16.70
CA GLU A 48 -25.76 18.65 -15.31
C GLU A 48 -26.09 17.15 -15.25
N ASN A 49 -26.95 16.66 -16.13
CA ASN A 49 -27.24 15.22 -16.23
C ASN A 49 -26.00 14.38 -16.56
N ASP A 50 -25.12 14.87 -17.43
CA ASP A 50 -23.88 14.15 -17.77
C ASP A 50 -22.86 14.19 -16.63
N GLU A 51 -22.82 15.26 -15.84
CA GLU A 51 -22.02 15.33 -14.61
C GLU A 51 -22.56 14.38 -13.53
N LEU A 52 -23.88 14.36 -13.30
CA LEU A 52 -24.53 13.45 -12.36
C LEU A 52 -24.28 11.98 -12.70
N LYS A 53 -24.31 11.61 -13.99
CA LYS A 53 -23.94 10.26 -14.44
C LYS A 53 -22.51 9.88 -14.05
N LYS A 54 -21.56 10.82 -14.12
CA LYS A 54 -20.17 10.58 -13.69
C LYS A 54 -20.09 10.32 -12.19
N TYR A 55 -20.74 11.16 -11.37
CA TYR A 55 -20.77 10.95 -9.92
C TYR A 55 -21.41 9.61 -9.52
N ILE A 56 -22.50 9.21 -10.18
CA ILE A 56 -23.12 7.90 -9.95
C ILE A 56 -22.16 6.75 -10.28
N LEU A 57 -21.38 6.88 -11.36
CA LEU A 57 -20.39 5.87 -11.73
C LEU A 57 -19.28 5.74 -10.68
N ASP A 58 -18.81 6.85 -10.12
CA ASP A 58 -17.78 6.84 -9.10
C ASP A 58 -18.29 6.26 -7.77
N ILE A 59 -19.51 6.63 -7.33
CA ILE A 59 -20.15 6.03 -6.15
C ILE A 59 -20.30 4.51 -6.30
N LYS A 60 -20.64 4.00 -7.49
CA LYS A 60 -20.71 2.55 -7.74
C LYS A 60 -19.37 1.84 -7.59
N LYS A 61 -18.25 2.49 -7.96
CA LYS A 61 -16.92 1.92 -7.74
C LYS A 61 -16.61 1.84 -6.25
N ASP A 62 -16.92 2.90 -5.50
CA ASP A 62 -16.73 2.96 -4.06
C ASP A 62 -17.54 1.88 -3.33
N GLU A 63 -18.79 1.63 -3.76
CA GLU A 63 -19.62 0.54 -3.23
C GLU A 63 -18.95 -0.84 -3.42
N GLY A 64 -18.27 -1.06 -4.56
CA GLY A 64 -17.47 -2.26 -4.80
C GLY A 64 -16.28 -2.38 -3.84
N LEU A 65 -15.61 -1.27 -3.55
CA LEU A 65 -14.52 -1.22 -2.57
C LEU A 65 -15.01 -1.54 -1.15
N VAL A 66 -16.18 -1.03 -0.76
CA VAL A 66 -16.80 -1.33 0.54
C VAL A 66 -17.09 -2.83 0.68
N LYS A 67 -17.62 -3.48 -0.36
CA LYS A 67 -17.88 -4.94 -0.34
C LYS A 67 -16.58 -5.74 -0.17
N ASN A 68 -15.52 -5.36 -0.86
CA ASN A 68 -14.21 -6.01 -0.72
C ASN A 68 -13.62 -5.80 0.67
N ASN A 69 -13.73 -4.60 1.24
CA ASN A 69 -13.28 -4.32 2.61
C ASN A 69 -14.01 -5.20 3.63
N PHE A 70 -15.33 -5.38 3.51
CA PHE A 70 -16.08 -6.26 4.39
C PHE A 70 -15.59 -7.72 4.31
N ALA A 71 -15.29 -8.22 3.11
CA ALA A 71 -14.72 -9.55 2.93
C ALA A 71 -13.34 -9.68 3.60
N LEU A 72 -12.47 -8.67 3.44
CA LEU A 72 -11.15 -8.64 4.07
C LEU A 72 -11.22 -8.54 5.60
N GLU A 73 -12.18 -7.79 6.15
CA GLU A 73 -12.41 -7.71 7.59
C GLU A 73 -12.80 -9.07 8.17
N LYS A 74 -13.67 -9.80 7.47
CA LYS A 74 -14.06 -11.16 7.85
C LYS A 74 -12.86 -12.10 7.86
N GLU A 75 -12.08 -12.14 6.78
CA GLU A 75 -10.86 -12.98 6.68
C GLU A 75 -9.84 -12.61 7.78
N ASN A 76 -9.62 -11.31 8.03
CA ASN A 76 -8.74 -10.87 9.11
C ASN A 76 -9.20 -11.36 10.49
N SER A 77 -10.52 -11.39 10.74
CA SER A 77 -11.07 -11.89 12.00
C SER A 77 -10.84 -13.39 12.17
N GLU A 78 -10.98 -14.18 11.10
CA GLU A 78 -10.73 -15.62 11.08
C GLU A 78 -9.25 -15.92 11.31
N LEU A 79 -8.35 -15.23 10.58
CA LEU A 79 -6.90 -15.34 10.76
C LEU A 79 -6.46 -14.97 12.18
N LYS A 80 -7.09 -13.97 12.81
CA LYS A 80 -6.78 -13.59 14.19
C LYS A 80 -7.13 -14.70 15.19
N ILE A 81 -8.20 -15.46 14.94
CA ILE A 81 -8.58 -16.64 15.73
C ILE A 81 -7.55 -17.75 15.55
N GLU A 82 -7.17 -18.05 14.31
CA GLU A 82 -6.17 -19.08 13.99
C GLU A 82 -4.81 -18.78 14.61
N ILE A 83 -4.33 -17.53 14.53
CA ILE A 83 -3.11 -17.07 15.19
C ILE A 83 -3.20 -17.28 16.71
N GLY A 84 -4.36 -17.03 17.32
CA GLY A 84 -4.59 -17.28 18.74
C GLY A 84 -4.45 -18.77 19.10
N ALA A 85 -5.04 -19.65 18.29
CA ALA A 85 -4.93 -21.09 18.46
C ALA A 85 -3.47 -21.58 18.28
N LEU A 86 -2.79 -21.08 17.24
CA LEU A 86 -1.41 -21.44 16.94
C LEU A 86 -0.43 -20.96 18.01
N LYS A 87 -0.62 -19.76 18.55
CA LYS A 87 0.16 -19.27 19.69
C LYS A 87 0.00 -20.18 20.91
N LYS A 88 -1.21 -20.66 21.18
CA LYS A 88 -1.49 -21.58 22.29
C LYS A 88 -0.80 -22.93 22.10
N THR A 89 -0.79 -23.49 20.88
CA THR A 89 -0.08 -24.75 20.59
C THR A 89 1.43 -24.56 20.66
N PHE A 90 1.95 -23.44 20.15
CA PHE A 90 3.37 -23.12 20.22
C PHE A 90 3.87 -22.96 21.66
N SER A 91 3.11 -22.31 22.54
CA SER A 91 3.46 -22.21 23.97
C SER A 91 3.56 -23.59 24.63
N LYS A 92 2.61 -24.49 24.37
CA LYS A 92 2.67 -25.88 24.88
C LYS A 92 3.89 -26.63 24.33
N PHE A 93 4.18 -26.48 23.04
CA PHE A 93 5.33 -27.08 22.41
C PHE A 93 6.65 -26.58 23.02
N SER A 94 6.76 -25.26 23.23
CA SER A 94 7.93 -24.64 23.88
C SER A 94 8.11 -25.15 25.32
N GLU A 95 7.02 -25.28 26.08
CA GLU A 95 7.07 -25.83 27.44
C GLU A 95 7.56 -27.30 27.44
N SER A 96 7.08 -28.10 26.49
CA SER A 96 7.54 -29.48 26.30
C SER A 96 9.03 -29.53 25.91
N SER A 97 9.46 -28.69 24.98
CA SER A 97 10.87 -28.59 24.56
C SER A 97 11.77 -28.27 25.75
N ASN A 98 11.38 -27.31 26.60
CA ASN A 98 12.15 -26.96 27.79
C ASN A 98 12.26 -28.14 28.78
N LYS A 99 11.23 -28.98 28.90
CA LYS A 99 11.27 -30.19 29.72
C LYS A 99 12.24 -31.22 29.12
N MET A 100 12.19 -31.42 27.80
CA MET A 100 13.10 -32.32 27.08
C MET A 100 14.56 -31.85 27.17
N ASP A 101 14.83 -30.56 27.01
CA ASP A 101 16.19 -29.99 27.14
C ASP A 101 16.77 -30.24 28.55
N LYS A 102 15.94 -30.13 29.59
CA LYS A 102 16.36 -30.48 30.97
C LYS A 102 16.71 -31.97 31.10
N LEU A 103 15.88 -32.86 30.57
CA LEU A 103 16.13 -34.31 30.60
C LEU A 103 17.41 -34.69 29.84
N LEU A 104 17.60 -34.16 28.64
CA LEU A 104 18.80 -34.40 27.83
C LEU A 104 20.06 -33.81 28.49
N GLY A 105 19.94 -32.65 29.15
CA GLY A 105 21.01 -32.08 29.96
C GLY A 105 21.43 -32.98 31.13
N MET A 106 20.49 -33.73 31.71
CA MET A 106 20.78 -34.74 32.74
C MET A 106 21.39 -36.02 32.15
N GLN A 107 20.96 -36.45 30.96
CA GLN A 107 21.50 -37.64 30.29
C GLN A 107 22.93 -37.47 29.75
N HIS A 108 23.35 -36.24 29.42
CA HIS A 108 24.71 -35.97 28.95
C HIS A 108 25.79 -36.03 30.05
N CYS A 109 25.45 -36.46 31.26
CA CYS A 109 26.43 -37.06 32.16
C CYS A 109 26.88 -38.41 31.57
N ILE A 110 27.76 -38.35 30.55
CA ILE A 110 28.58 -39.48 30.13
C ILE A 110 29.50 -39.76 31.32
N PHE A 111 29.06 -40.66 32.20
CA PHE A 111 29.98 -41.30 33.13
C PHE A 111 31.02 -42.02 32.27
N ASP A 112 32.26 -41.60 32.36
CA ASP A 112 33.38 -42.27 31.72
C ASP A 112 33.53 -43.64 32.39
N LYS A 113 32.72 -44.61 31.95
CA LYS A 113 32.64 -45.96 32.52
C LYS A 113 33.82 -46.78 32.02
N VAL A 114 35.03 -46.40 32.39
CA VAL A 114 36.21 -47.21 32.10
C VAL A 114 37.15 -47.19 33.31
N GLY A 115 37.06 -48.23 34.14
CA GLY A 115 38.02 -48.55 35.20
C GLY A 115 37.42 -49.11 36.48
N LEU A 116 37.89 -50.28 36.92
CA LEU A 116 37.66 -50.81 38.27
C LEU A 116 38.27 -49.83 39.29
N GLY A 117 37.42 -49.11 40.03
CA GLY A 117 37.82 -48.07 40.99
C GLY A 117 37.08 -46.73 40.85
N PHE A 118 35.95 -46.68 40.13
CA PHE A 118 35.21 -45.43 39.90
C PHE A 118 34.38 -45.02 41.13
N ASP A 119 34.74 -43.89 41.74
CA ASP A 119 33.97 -43.23 42.80
C ASP A 119 32.97 -42.24 42.18
N GLU A 120 31.70 -42.62 42.23
CA GLU A 120 30.55 -41.96 41.61
C GLU A 120 30.33 -40.52 42.10
N MET A 121 30.89 -40.15 43.26
CA MET A 121 30.56 -38.92 43.98
C MET A 121 31.47 -37.72 43.64
N ASN A 122 32.62 -37.94 42.99
CA ASN A 122 33.71 -36.95 43.01
C ASN A 122 34.04 -36.23 41.68
N LYS A 123 33.39 -36.56 40.56
CA LYS A 123 33.61 -35.85 39.27
C LYS A 123 32.34 -35.64 38.45
N VAL A 124 31.23 -35.26 39.08
CA VAL A 124 30.07 -34.73 38.33
C VAL A 124 30.46 -33.36 37.75
N GLN A 125 31.15 -33.36 36.61
CA GLN A 125 31.28 -32.17 35.78
C GLN A 125 29.89 -31.87 35.24
N HIS A 126 29.12 -31.06 35.97
CA HIS A 126 27.92 -30.44 35.45
C HIS A 126 28.33 -29.64 34.22
N PHE A 127 28.04 -30.16 33.03
CA PHE A 127 28.22 -29.47 31.75
C PHE A 127 27.18 -28.34 31.58
N ASN A 128 27.04 -27.47 32.58
CA ASN A 128 26.32 -26.20 32.45
C ASN A 128 26.91 -25.33 31.33
N LYS A 129 28.16 -25.61 30.90
CA LYS A 129 28.87 -24.88 29.84
C LYS A 129 28.41 -25.18 28.40
N LEU A 130 27.59 -26.20 28.15
CA LEU A 130 27.12 -26.48 26.78
C LEU A 130 25.84 -25.71 26.41
N LEU A 131 24.96 -25.40 27.37
CA LEU A 131 23.72 -24.66 27.11
C LEU A 131 23.92 -23.14 27.02
N ASP A 132 24.97 -22.59 27.65
CA ASP A 132 25.32 -21.16 27.54
C ASP A 132 25.72 -20.72 26.13
N ARG A 133 25.99 -21.66 25.21
CA ARG A 133 26.26 -21.33 23.80
C ARG A 133 25.03 -20.80 23.06
N LYS A 134 23.80 -21.03 23.53
CA LYS A 134 22.57 -20.56 22.85
C LYS A 134 22.06 -19.19 23.29
N LYS A 135 22.70 -18.52 24.27
CA LYS A 135 22.28 -17.17 24.76
C LYS A 135 23.14 -16.00 24.30
N LYS A 136 24.13 -16.23 23.43
CA LYS A 136 24.66 -15.13 22.62
C LYS A 136 23.94 -15.22 21.29
N ASN A 137 22.97 -14.32 21.05
CA ASN A 137 22.47 -14.02 19.71
C ASN A 137 23.63 -13.44 18.91
N VAL A 138 24.58 -14.29 18.53
CA VAL A 138 25.67 -13.90 17.66
C VAL A 138 25.04 -13.86 16.28
N VAL A 139 24.53 -12.68 15.92
CA VAL A 139 23.97 -12.45 14.60
C VAL A 139 25.07 -12.76 13.59
N ASN A 140 24.88 -13.84 12.84
CA ASN A 140 25.75 -14.22 11.74
C ASN A 140 25.23 -13.50 10.48
N CYS A 141 26.16 -13.01 9.68
CA CYS A 141 25.85 -12.47 8.37
C CYS A 141 25.91 -13.58 7.31
N ASN A 142 24.78 -13.91 6.68
CA ASN A 142 24.73 -14.90 5.58
C ASN A 142 25.53 -14.48 4.33
N PHE A 143 25.99 -13.22 4.24
CA PHE A 143 26.74 -12.72 3.08
C PHE A 143 28.27 -12.82 3.27
N CYS A 144 28.79 -12.55 4.47
CA CYS A 144 30.23 -12.55 4.72
C CYS A 144 30.66 -13.56 5.80
N GLU A 145 29.71 -14.34 6.33
CA GLU A 145 29.89 -15.39 7.34
C GLU A 145 30.56 -14.91 8.65
N LYS A 146 30.68 -13.58 8.83
CA LYS A 146 31.20 -12.96 10.06
C LYS A 146 30.08 -12.73 11.06
N PHE A 147 30.48 -12.81 12.33
CA PHE A 147 29.63 -12.57 13.49
C PHE A 147 29.49 -11.09 13.83
N GLY A 148 28.38 -10.70 14.47
CA GLY A 148 28.16 -9.38 15.07
C GLY A 148 27.25 -8.43 14.29
N HIS A 149 26.77 -8.82 13.11
CA HIS A 149 25.83 -8.02 12.31
C HIS A 149 24.97 -8.91 11.41
N SER A 150 23.82 -8.41 10.99
CA SER A 150 22.90 -9.10 10.10
C SER A 150 23.26 -8.94 8.62
N SER A 151 22.72 -9.80 7.76
CA SER A 151 22.86 -9.71 6.31
C SER A 151 22.36 -8.39 5.71
N TYR A 152 21.40 -7.72 6.35
CA TYR A 152 20.88 -6.43 5.88
C TYR A 152 21.86 -5.25 6.16
N ASN A 153 22.69 -5.37 7.20
CA ASN A 153 23.67 -4.35 7.60
C ASN A 153 25.10 -4.69 7.18
N CYS A 154 25.29 -5.71 6.33
CA CYS A 154 26.62 -6.14 5.91
C CYS A 154 27.33 -5.07 5.08
N TRP A 155 28.55 -4.71 5.49
CA TRP A 155 29.36 -3.73 4.76
C TRP A 155 29.72 -4.22 3.34
N PHE A 156 30.02 -5.51 3.17
CA PHE A 156 30.30 -6.07 1.84
C PHE A 156 29.09 -6.02 0.89
N LYS A 157 27.85 -6.06 1.43
CA LYS A 157 26.62 -5.87 0.64
C LYS A 157 26.40 -4.39 0.27
N ARG A 158 26.86 -3.44 1.09
CA ARG A 158 26.85 -2.01 0.74
C ARG A 158 27.81 -1.69 -0.40
N THR A 159 28.94 -2.38 -0.50
CA THR A 159 29.92 -2.16 -1.57
C THR A 159 29.53 -2.77 -2.92
N SER A 160 28.53 -3.66 -2.98
CA SER A 160 28.02 -4.23 -4.24
C SER A 160 27.01 -3.33 -4.97
N ALA A 161 26.57 -2.24 -4.33
CA ALA A 161 25.91 -1.15 -5.03
C ALA A 161 26.96 -0.46 -5.92
N LYS A 162 27.06 -0.91 -7.18
CA LYS A 162 27.96 -0.46 -8.26
C LYS A 162 28.59 0.92 -8.02
N VAL A 163 29.65 0.97 -7.21
CA VAL A 163 30.49 2.16 -7.11
C VAL A 163 31.41 2.07 -8.31
N ASN A 164 31.20 2.92 -9.32
CA ASN A 164 32.11 3.01 -10.45
C ASN A 164 33.41 3.63 -9.96
N TRP A 165 34.42 2.79 -9.77
CA TRP A 165 35.76 3.23 -9.45
C TRP A 165 36.42 3.79 -10.72
N ILE A 166 36.95 5.01 -10.64
CA ILE A 166 37.63 5.67 -11.76
C ILE A 166 39.12 5.74 -11.42
N TRP A 167 39.97 5.47 -12.40
CA TRP A 167 41.42 5.60 -12.29
C TRP A 167 41.84 7.07 -12.20
N VAL A 168 42.60 7.43 -11.18
CA VAL A 168 43.26 8.74 -11.07
C VAL A 168 44.75 8.51 -10.77
N PRO A 169 45.69 9.07 -11.55
CA PRO A 169 47.11 8.97 -11.26
C PRO A 169 47.46 9.78 -10.00
N ASN A 170 48.23 9.17 -9.10
CA ASN A 170 48.60 9.75 -7.80
C ASN A 170 49.34 11.09 -7.97
N GLY A 171 48.79 12.15 -7.37
CA GLY A 171 49.49 13.40 -7.12
C GLY A 171 50.62 13.24 -6.11
N THR A 172 51.67 14.02 -6.29
CA THR A 172 53.02 13.91 -5.72
C THR A 172 53.08 13.95 -4.19
N PHE A 173 53.45 12.83 -3.56
CA PHE A 173 54.19 12.82 -2.30
C PHE A 173 55.34 11.81 -2.40
N SER A 174 56.55 12.34 -2.26
CA SER A 174 57.79 11.59 -2.39
C SER A 174 58.11 10.87 -1.08
N THR A 175 58.07 9.54 -1.07
CA THR A 175 59.05 8.70 -0.34
C THR A 175 58.96 7.25 -0.83
N ASN A 176 59.90 6.93 -1.72
CA ASN A 176 60.54 5.65 -2.00
C ASN A 176 59.96 4.36 -1.35
N VAL A 177 59.19 3.60 -2.11
CA VAL A 177 59.11 2.13 -1.97
C VAL A 177 58.79 1.51 -3.33
N LYS A 178 59.61 0.54 -3.76
CA LYS A 178 59.49 -0.19 -5.04
C LYS A 178 58.12 -0.87 -5.18
N GLY A 179 57.39 -0.50 -6.23
CA GLY A 179 56.21 -1.23 -6.75
C GLY A 179 55.06 -0.31 -7.17
N LEU A 180 54.41 -0.60 -8.31
CA LEU A 180 53.14 0.03 -8.70
C LEU A 180 52.05 -0.36 -7.70
N LYS A 181 51.82 0.49 -6.69
CA LYS A 181 50.68 0.39 -5.79
C LYS A 181 49.61 1.36 -6.26
N THR A 182 48.61 0.82 -6.95
CA THR A 182 47.40 1.55 -7.35
C THR A 182 46.38 1.39 -6.23
N PHE A 183 46.02 2.49 -5.56
CA PHE A 183 45.01 2.47 -4.52
C PHE A 183 43.68 2.95 -5.06
N TRP A 184 42.64 2.19 -4.75
CA TRP A 184 41.28 2.47 -5.16
C TRP A 184 40.67 3.53 -4.24
N VAL A 185 40.18 4.65 -4.80
CA VAL A 185 39.55 5.73 -4.03
C VAL A 185 38.06 5.85 -4.41
N PRO A 186 37.12 5.94 -3.44
CA PRO A 186 35.70 6.13 -3.73
C PRO A 186 35.43 7.55 -4.23
N LYS A 187 34.59 7.67 -5.28
CA LYS A 187 34.10 8.96 -5.75
C LYS A 187 32.98 9.45 -4.81
N ARG A 188 33.12 10.67 -4.28
CA ARG A 188 32.02 11.38 -3.59
C ARG A 188 30.96 11.82 -4.59
#